data_AF-A0ABD0QHU4-F1
#
_entry.id   AF-A0ABD0QHU4-F1
#
_cell.length_a   1.000
_cell.length_b   1.000
_cell.length_c   1.000
_cell.angle_alpha   90.00
_cell.angle_beta   90.00
_cell.angle_gamma   90.00
#
_symmetry.space_group_name_H-M   'P 1'
#
loop_
_entity.id
_entity.type
_entity.pdbx_description
1 polymer ?
#
loop_
_entity_poly.entity_id
_entity_poly.type
_entity_poly.pdbx_seq_one_letter_code
_entity_poly.pdbx_strand_id
1 'polypeptide(L)' 'EAVEIIQKHFADKVRAKISPDHTYDASYYNVTPYLDSHGTTHVSVLAEDGMAVSVTSTINY' A
#
# COMPACT_ATOMS: atom_id res chain seq x y z
N GLU A 1 -14.94 -5.02 5.67
CA GLU A 1 -13.95 -6.08 6.01
C GLU A 1 -12.98 -6.25 4.85
N ALA A 2 -11.71 -6.64 5.09
CA ALA A 2 -10.64 -6.69 4.09
C ALA A 2 -10.98 -7.46 2.79
N VAL A 3 -12.00 -8.32 2.82
CA VAL A 3 -12.54 -9.04 1.67
C VAL A 3 -13.13 -8.11 0.60
N GLU A 4 -13.72 -6.97 0.98
CA GLU A 4 -14.36 -6.05 0.03
C GLU A 4 -13.32 -5.27 -0.79
N ILE A 5 -12.27 -4.75 -0.14
CA ILE A 5 -11.25 -3.91 -0.78
C ILE A 5 -10.39 -4.66 -1.80
N ILE A 6 -10.29 -6.00 -1.69
CA ILE A 6 -9.57 -6.85 -2.63
C ILE A 6 -10.45 -7.32 -3.80
N GLN A 7 -11.73 -6.96 -3.83
CA GLN A 7 -12.62 -7.33 -4.95
C GLN A 7 -12.33 -6.50 -6.19
N LYS A 8 -12.43 -7.15 -7.36
CA LYS A 8 -12.23 -6.49 -8.66
C LYS A 8 -13.16 -5.29 -8.85
N HIS A 9 -14.45 -5.43 -8.50
CA HIS A 9 -15.42 -4.36 -8.66
C HIS A 9 -15.08 -3.11 -7.81
N PHE A 10 -14.51 -3.32 -6.61
CA PHE A 10 -14.04 -2.22 -5.77
C PHE A 10 -12.82 -1.54 -6.40
N ALA A 11 -11.86 -2.32 -6.91
CA ALA A 11 -10.71 -1.79 -7.63
C ALA A 11 -11.11 -1.00 -8.90
N ASP A 12 -12.12 -1.46 -9.64
CA ASP A 12 -12.64 -0.75 -10.82
C ASP A 12 -13.29 0.59 -10.45
N LYS A 13 -14.04 0.62 -9.35
CA LYS A 13 -14.63 1.86 -8.81
C LYS A 13 -13.56 2.87 -8.41
N VAL A 14 -12.47 2.42 -7.76
CA VAL A 14 -11.34 3.30 -7.39
C VAL A 14 -10.60 3.79 -8.64
N ARG A 15 -10.34 2.89 -9.60
CA ARG A 15 -9.65 3.22 -10.85
C ARG A 15 -10.40 4.27 -11.68
N ALA A 16 -11.73 4.22 -11.71
CA ALA A 16 -12.55 5.22 -12.39
C ALA A 16 -12.41 6.65 -11.83
N LYS A 17 -11.88 6.80 -10.60
CA LYS A 17 -11.56 8.10 -10.01
C LYS A 17 -10.14 8.60 -10.35
N ILE A 18 -9.33 7.82 -11.05
CA ILE A 18 -7.95 8.17 -11.42
C ILE A 18 -7.97 8.78 -12.83
N SER A 19 -7.47 10.01 -12.96
CA SER A 19 -7.28 10.67 -14.25
C SER A 19 -5.89 10.33 -14.83
N PRO A 20 -5.77 10.14 -16.16
CA PRO A 20 -4.47 9.92 -16.82
C PRO A 20 -3.63 11.19 -16.94
N ASP A 21 -4.24 12.37 -16.84
CA ASP A 21 -3.66 13.67 -17.16
C ASP A 21 -3.39 14.55 -15.92
N HIS A 22 -4.02 14.25 -14.77
CA HIS A 22 -3.79 14.99 -13.54
C HIS A 22 -4.09 14.17 -12.27
N THR A 23 -3.54 14.64 -11.15
CA THR A 23 -3.82 14.12 -9.81
C THR A 23 -4.60 15.15 -9.01
N TYR A 24 -5.74 14.75 -8.43
CA TYR A 24 -6.55 15.59 -7.54
C TYR A 24 -5.96 15.69 -6.13
N ASP A 25 -6.38 16.72 -5.37
CA ASP A 25 -6.09 16.83 -3.94
C ASP A 25 -6.61 15.62 -3.15
N ALA A 26 -5.98 15.32 -2.01
CA ALA A 26 -6.33 14.15 -1.17
C ALA A 26 -7.81 14.13 -0.73
N SER A 27 -8.43 15.31 -0.58
CA SER A 27 -9.85 15.47 -0.25
C SER A 27 -10.78 14.86 -1.31
N TYR A 28 -10.41 14.89 -2.59
CA TYR A 28 -11.17 14.25 -3.68
C TYR A 28 -11.25 12.72 -3.52
N TYR A 29 -10.20 12.12 -2.96
CA TYR A 29 -10.13 10.70 -2.66
C TYR A 29 -10.67 10.35 -1.27
N ASN A 30 -11.11 11.33 -0.50
CA ASN A 30 -11.53 11.18 0.89
C ASN A 30 -10.41 10.63 1.81
N VAL A 31 -9.16 11.02 1.54
CA VAL A 31 -7.98 10.60 2.32
C VAL A 31 -7.41 11.78 3.10
N THR A 32 -7.13 11.57 4.38
CA THR A 32 -6.31 12.49 5.18
C THR A 32 -4.89 11.93 5.22
N PRO A 33 -3.90 12.60 4.60
CA PRO A 33 -2.53 12.11 4.63
C PRO A 33 -2.00 12.16 6.06
N TYR A 34 -1.34 11.07 6.47
CA TYR A 34 -0.57 11.00 7.71
C TYR A 34 0.91 11.04 7.36
N LEU A 35 1.68 11.81 8.12
CA LEU A 35 3.13 11.87 7.96
C LEU A 35 3.77 10.81 8.86
N ASP A 36 4.24 9.71 8.27
CA ASP A 36 5.07 8.75 8.97
C ASP A 36 6.54 9.22 8.90
N SER A 37 7.16 9.44 10.06
CA SER A 37 8.53 9.96 10.17
C SER A 37 9.53 8.94 10.71
N HIS A 38 9.09 7.70 10.98
CA HIS A 38 9.94 6.68 11.58
C HIS A 38 10.63 5.81 10.54
N GLY A 39 11.89 5.45 10.81
CA GLY A 39 12.66 4.56 9.96
C GLY A 39 12.11 3.13 10.00
N THR A 40 11.82 2.57 8.83
CA THR A 40 11.42 1.17 8.65
C THR A 40 12.53 0.44 7.88
N THR A 41 12.94 -0.74 8.38
CA THR A 41 13.95 -1.59 7.73
C THR A 41 13.26 -2.79 7.07
N HIS A 42 13.67 -3.10 5.84
CA HIS A 42 13.18 -4.25 5.08
C HIS A 42 14.34 -5.18 4.68
N VAL A 43 14.15 -6.49 4.85
CA VAL A 43 15.12 -7.52 4.49
C VAL A 43 14.41 -8.64 3.74
N SER A 44 15.02 -9.11 2.65
CA SER A 44 14.55 -10.26 1.88
C SER A 44 15.65 -11.32 1.79
N VAL A 45 15.28 -12.59 1.93
CA VAL A 45 16.19 -13.73 1.92
C VAL A 45 15.64 -14.80 0.97
N LEU A 46 16.52 -15.32 0.10
CA LEU A 46 16.25 -16.48 -0.75
C LEU A 46 17.21 -17.60 -0.36
N ALA A 47 16.68 -18.77 0.00
CA ALA A 47 17.45 -19.95 0.35
C ALA A 47 17.77 -20.79 -0.90
N GLU A 48 18.78 -21.67 -0.78
CA GLU A 48 19.23 -22.54 -1.88
C GLU A 48 18.16 -23.54 -2.37
N ASP A 49 17.22 -23.91 -1.50
CA ASP A 49 16.10 -24.79 -1.79
C ASP A 49 14.89 -24.06 -2.42
N GLY A 50 15.05 -22.76 -2.71
CA GLY A 50 14.03 -21.94 -3.34
C GLY A 50 13.02 -21.32 -2.37
N MET A 51 13.17 -21.51 -1.05
CA MET A 51 12.34 -20.80 -0.08
C MET A 51 12.66 -19.29 -0.07
N ALA A 52 11.62 -18.46 0.01
CA ALA A 52 11.76 -17.01 0.08
C ALA A 52 11.11 -16.46 1.36
N VAL A 53 11.80 -15.55 2.02
CA VAL A 53 11.34 -14.86 3.23
C VAL A 53 11.48 -13.35 3.05
N SER A 54 10.47 -12.60 3.50
CA SER A 54 10.47 -11.14 3.49
C SER A 54 10.09 -10.64 4.89
N VAL A 55 10.91 -9.76 5.46
CA VAL A 55 10.75 -9.22 6.81
C VAL A 55 10.79 -7.70 6.76
N THR A 56 9.79 -7.07 7.36
CA THR A 56 9.74 -5.62 7.59
C THR A 56 9.73 -5.38 9.10
N SER A 57 10.61 -4.51 9.59
CA SER A 57 10.73 -4.16 11.01
C SER A 57 10.76 -2.64 11.19
N THR A 58 10.03 -2.15 12.20
CA THR A 58 9.89 -0.74 12.53
C THR A 58 9.98 -0.61 14.05
N ILE A 59 10.74 0.39 14.53
CA ILE A 59 10.70 0.76 15.96
C ILE A 59 9.49 1.67 16.14
N ASN A 60 8.51 1.22 16.91
CA ASN A 60 7.40 2.05 17.35
C ASN A 60 7.77 2.70 18.69
N TYR A 61 7.60 4.02 18.84
CA TYR A 61 7.81 4.75 20.09
C TYR A 61 6.48 5.00 20.80
#